data_AF-A0A0K0FFH7-F1
#
_entry.id   AF-A0A0K0FFH7-F1
#
_cell.length_a   1.000
_cell.length_b   1.000
_cell.length_c   1.000
_cell.angle_alpha   90.00
_cell.angle_beta   90.00
_cell.angle_gamma   90.00
#
_symmetry.space_group_name_H-M   'P 1'
#
loop_
_entity.id
_entity.type
_entity.pdbx_description
1 polymer ?
#
loop_
_entity_poly.entity_id
_entity_poly.type
_entity_poly.pdbx_seq_one_letter_code
_entity_poly.pdbx_strand_id
1 'polypeptide(L)'
;MFRRHCIIANYAQKHKNDIKYIVFIDGDVGVVNPIHRLENYLPKGGGDILFYDRVFTREIMAGSYIIRNTLYTRSFLRFFADYEYRMPKNSDGRDNVALQAVFIDFLGSVEHRNKYLQCMKIYNYASGFDQNMVFVSCMRYILNLMDETPNDNDYQTFEGGKIKILRRKSKKRWSRDGWLTGWAFCNDELFHHAWKQNEIKKRKNVFKKRFLSNETICRGSGFFKLWDYDNSFRKDCKNIYDSIERYADSSYNYYLKEIIESNITKIEE
;
A
#
# COMPACT_ATOMS: atom_id res chain seq x y z
N MET A 1 -7.82 13.64 -0.98
CA MET A 1 -6.63 12.78 -0.85
C MET A 1 -6.00 12.57 -2.23
N PHE A 2 -6.78 12.33 -3.29
CA PHE A 2 -6.35 12.28 -4.70
C PHE A 2 -5.39 13.37 -5.19
N ARG A 3 -5.58 14.64 -4.77
CA ARG A 3 -4.68 15.76 -5.11
C ARG A 3 -3.19 15.43 -4.92
N ARG A 4 -2.83 14.58 -3.96
CA ARG A 4 -1.43 14.17 -3.73
C ARG A 4 -0.85 13.45 -4.96
N HIS A 5 -1.63 12.63 -5.64
CA HIS A 5 -1.22 11.91 -6.85
C HIS A 5 -1.06 12.86 -8.05
N CYS A 6 -1.91 13.89 -8.16
CA CYS A 6 -1.75 14.96 -9.14
C CYS A 6 -0.47 15.78 -8.92
N ILE A 7 -0.19 16.14 -7.66
CA ILE A 7 1.06 16.86 -7.30
C ILE A 7 2.28 16.03 -7.70
N ILE A 8 2.30 14.74 -7.35
CA ILE A 8 3.41 13.85 -7.68
C ILE A 8 3.56 13.71 -9.19
N ALA A 9 2.48 13.53 -9.95
CA ALA A 9 2.54 13.40 -11.40
C ALA A 9 3.12 14.65 -12.07
N ASN A 10 2.71 15.85 -11.63
CA ASN A 10 3.21 17.10 -12.17
C ASN A 10 4.67 17.38 -11.77
N TYR A 11 5.03 17.07 -10.52
CA TYR A 11 6.41 17.18 -10.05
C TYR A 11 7.34 16.21 -10.81
N ALA A 12 6.91 14.96 -10.97
CA ALA A 12 7.59 13.95 -11.77
C ALA A 12 7.80 14.39 -13.23
N GLN A 13 6.77 15.02 -13.82
CA GLN A 13 6.84 15.54 -15.19
C GLN A 13 7.83 16.70 -15.32
N LYS A 14 7.83 17.63 -14.37
CA LYS A 14 8.75 18.77 -14.34
C LYS A 14 10.20 18.30 -14.23
N HIS A 15 10.45 17.24 -13.46
CA HIS A 15 11.78 16.68 -13.20
C HIS A 15 12.01 15.35 -13.92
N LYS A 16 11.41 15.15 -15.10
CA LYS A 16 11.47 13.88 -15.84
C LYS A 16 12.89 13.45 -16.22
N ASN A 17 13.84 14.38 -16.29
CA ASN A 17 15.24 14.12 -16.62
C ASN A 17 16.13 13.95 -15.38
N ASP A 18 15.68 14.41 -14.20
CA ASP A 18 16.48 14.46 -12.98
C ASP A 18 16.11 13.35 -11.99
N ILE A 19 14.83 12.98 -11.96
CA ILE A 19 14.27 12.03 -10.99
C ILE A 19 14.00 10.72 -11.70
N LYS A 20 14.73 9.67 -11.35
CA LYS A 20 14.54 8.31 -11.91
C LYS A 20 13.45 7.52 -11.19
N TYR A 21 13.34 7.67 -9.87
CA TYR A 21 12.37 6.97 -9.03
C TYR A 21 11.73 7.93 -8.05
N ILE A 22 10.47 7.67 -7.71
CA ILE A 22 9.73 8.40 -6.70
C ILE A 22 9.24 7.41 -5.67
N VAL A 23 9.54 7.67 -4.41
CA VAL A 23 8.99 6.98 -3.25
C VAL A 23 7.96 7.91 -2.64
N PHE A 24 6.69 7.54 -2.70
CA PHE A 24 5.62 8.24 -2.03
C PHE A 24 5.38 7.65 -0.64
N ILE A 25 5.22 8.50 0.37
CA ILE A 25 4.89 8.13 1.76
C ILE A 25 3.92 9.17 2.35
N ASP A 26 2.97 8.71 3.14
CA ASP A 26 2.08 9.57 3.91
C ASP A 26 2.77 10.19 5.12
N GLY A 27 2.19 11.30 5.61
CA GLY A 27 2.74 12.06 6.74
C GLY A 27 2.68 11.33 8.09
N ASP A 28 1.96 10.21 8.19
CA ASP A 28 1.93 9.32 9.35
C ASP A 28 2.71 8.00 9.12
N VAL A 29 3.60 7.98 8.13
CA VAL A 29 4.63 6.95 7.95
C VAL A 29 5.93 7.44 8.60
N GLY A 30 6.60 6.58 9.37
CA GLY A 30 7.93 6.92 9.85
C GLY A 30 8.90 5.74 9.92
N VAL A 31 10.18 6.11 9.92
CA VAL A 31 11.33 5.20 9.84
C VAL A 31 11.54 4.54 11.19
N VAL A 32 11.33 3.22 11.29
CA VAL A 32 11.63 2.45 12.51
C VAL A 32 13.08 1.98 12.55
N ASN A 33 13.67 1.73 11.39
CA ASN A 33 15.03 1.19 11.31
C ASN A 33 15.78 1.81 10.12
N PRO A 34 16.68 2.77 10.38
CA PRO A 34 17.33 3.54 9.32
C PRO A 34 18.47 2.78 8.63
N ILE A 35 18.76 1.52 9.02
CA ILE A 35 19.86 0.73 8.42
C ILE A 35 19.54 0.30 6.98
N HIS A 36 18.26 0.31 6.60
CA HIS A 36 17.81 -0.09 5.28
C HIS A 36 17.94 1.04 4.28
N ARG A 37 18.34 0.66 3.06
CA ARG A 37 18.39 1.55 1.90
C ARG A 37 17.10 1.45 1.11
N LEU A 38 16.53 2.59 0.70
CA LEU A 38 15.31 2.63 -0.12
C LEU A 38 15.50 1.93 -1.46
N GLU A 39 16.73 1.96 -1.98
CA GLU A 39 17.16 1.32 -3.22
C GLU A 39 16.88 -0.20 -3.23
N ASN A 40 16.87 -0.84 -2.06
CA ASN A 40 16.59 -2.27 -1.92
C ASN A 40 15.15 -2.63 -2.32
N TYR A 41 14.24 -1.67 -2.23
CA TYR A 41 12.80 -1.81 -2.47
C TYR A 41 12.35 -1.30 -3.83
N LEU A 42 13.25 -0.70 -4.62
CA LEU A 42 12.89 -0.20 -5.95
C LEU A 42 12.34 -1.32 -6.85
N PRO A 43 11.42 -0.99 -7.77
CA PRO A 43 10.93 -1.95 -8.77
C PRO A 43 12.09 -2.67 -9.48
N LYS A 44 12.07 -4.01 -9.47
CA LYS A 44 13.07 -4.88 -10.09
C LYS A 44 12.53 -5.55 -11.34
N GLY A 45 13.44 -5.89 -12.27
CA GLY A 45 13.11 -6.67 -13.48
C GLY A 45 12.20 -5.92 -14.45
N GLY A 46 12.47 -4.63 -14.68
CA GLY A 46 11.71 -3.81 -15.63
C GLY A 46 10.38 -3.25 -15.12
N GLY A 47 10.01 -3.50 -13.86
CA GLY A 47 8.83 -2.92 -13.25
C GLY A 47 8.88 -1.40 -13.15
N ASP A 48 7.73 -0.77 -13.33
CA ASP A 48 7.55 0.69 -13.35
C ASP A 48 6.73 1.16 -12.14
N ILE A 49 5.72 0.39 -11.73
CA ILE A 49 4.80 0.73 -10.64
C ILE A 49 4.83 -0.37 -9.58
N LEU A 50 5.08 -0.01 -8.33
CA LEU A 50 5.14 -0.94 -7.20
C LEU A 50 4.28 -0.45 -6.04
N PHE A 51 3.22 -1.20 -5.78
CA PHE A 51 2.34 -1.05 -4.61
C PHE A 51 2.44 -2.29 -3.71
N TYR A 52 1.70 -2.31 -2.61
CA TYR A 52 1.62 -3.47 -1.73
C TYR A 52 0.26 -3.60 -1.07
N ASP A 53 -0.12 -4.83 -0.77
CA ASP A 53 -1.29 -5.16 0.04
C ASP A 53 -1.06 -4.75 1.50
N ARG A 54 -2.11 -4.17 2.10
CA ARG A 54 -2.23 -4.07 3.55
C ARG A 54 -2.31 -5.47 4.16
N VAL A 55 -1.85 -5.61 5.41
CA VAL A 55 -1.81 -6.92 6.08
C VAL A 55 -3.20 -7.37 6.52
N PHE A 56 -3.93 -6.47 7.18
CA PHE A 56 -5.16 -6.79 7.91
C PHE A 56 -6.43 -6.52 7.09
N THR A 57 -6.33 -5.79 5.99
CA THR A 57 -7.39 -5.64 4.97
C THR A 57 -6.89 -6.20 3.65
N ARG A 58 -7.79 -6.40 2.68
CA ARG A 58 -7.41 -6.76 1.31
C ARG A 58 -7.07 -5.56 0.43
N GLU A 59 -7.06 -4.36 1.00
CA GLU A 59 -6.77 -3.14 0.27
C GLU A 59 -5.32 -3.10 -0.22
N ILE A 60 -5.13 -2.59 -1.44
CA ILE A 60 -3.83 -2.06 -1.87
C ILE A 60 -3.58 -0.73 -1.14
N MET A 61 -2.41 -0.55 -0.55
CA MET A 61 -2.04 0.65 0.20
C MET A 61 -1.80 1.85 -0.73
N ALA A 62 -2.62 2.90 -0.61
CA ALA A 62 -2.39 4.18 -1.31
C ALA A 62 -1.45 5.13 -0.54
N GLY A 63 -1.22 4.88 0.75
CA GLY A 63 -0.38 5.73 1.62
C GLY A 63 1.13 5.57 1.43
N SER A 64 1.56 4.59 0.63
CA SER A 64 2.94 4.52 0.16
C SER A 64 3.08 3.62 -1.07
N TYR A 65 3.86 4.05 -2.04
CA TYR A 65 4.19 3.30 -3.26
C TYR A 65 5.51 3.79 -3.84
N ILE A 66 6.11 2.96 -4.70
CA ILE A 66 7.34 3.30 -5.40
C ILE A 66 7.07 3.23 -6.90
N ILE A 67 7.46 4.27 -7.63
CA ILE A 67 7.36 4.29 -9.08
C ILE A 67 8.69 4.67 -9.72
N ARG A 68 8.96 4.13 -10.90
CA ARG A 68 9.93 4.66 -11.85
C ARG A 68 9.32 5.86 -12.56
N ASN A 69 10.07 6.93 -12.79
CA ASN A 69 9.53 8.13 -13.45
C ASN A 69 9.52 7.96 -14.98
N THR A 70 8.49 7.30 -15.50
CA THR A 70 8.28 7.10 -16.94
C THR A 70 7.02 7.85 -17.38
N LEU A 71 6.82 8.01 -18.70
CA LEU A 71 5.55 8.58 -19.19
C LEU A 71 4.35 7.73 -18.71
N TYR A 72 4.51 6.40 -18.73
CA TYR A 72 3.51 5.45 -18.30
C TYR A 72 3.09 5.66 -16.84
N THR A 73 4.04 5.75 -15.90
CA THR A 73 3.71 5.94 -14.48
C THR A 73 3.12 7.31 -14.19
N ARG A 74 3.57 8.36 -14.89
CA ARG A 74 2.96 9.68 -14.78
C ARG A 74 1.52 9.69 -15.29
N SER A 75 1.22 8.96 -16.36
CA SER A 75 -0.14 8.77 -16.85
C SER A 75 -1.01 8.01 -15.84
N PHE A 76 -0.50 6.93 -15.25
CA PHE A 76 -1.19 6.22 -14.16
C PHE A 76 -1.52 7.15 -12.98
N LEU A 77 -0.56 7.97 -12.52
CA LEU A 77 -0.80 8.88 -11.40
C LEU A 77 -1.83 9.97 -11.71
N ARG A 78 -1.85 10.49 -12.94
CA ARG A 78 -2.89 11.44 -13.38
C ARG A 78 -4.25 10.75 -13.42
N PHE A 79 -4.30 9.55 -14.00
CA PHE A 79 -5.51 8.73 -14.04
C PHE A 79 -6.04 8.46 -12.62
N PHE A 80 -5.16 8.08 -11.70
CA PHE A 80 -5.52 7.89 -10.30
C PHE A 80 -6.03 9.19 -9.66
N ALA A 81 -5.37 10.32 -9.91
CA ALA A 81 -5.83 11.61 -9.36
C ALA A 81 -7.22 12.01 -9.88
N ASP A 82 -7.45 11.88 -11.19
CA ASP A 82 -8.71 12.24 -11.83
C ASP A 82 -9.86 11.29 -11.47
N TYR A 83 -9.55 10.16 -10.81
CA TYR A 83 -10.55 9.26 -10.27
C TYR A 83 -11.42 9.92 -9.19
N GLU A 84 -11.00 11.05 -8.62
CA GLU A 84 -11.84 11.86 -7.72
C GLU A 84 -13.16 12.28 -8.37
N TYR A 85 -13.19 12.50 -9.69
CA TYR A 85 -14.40 12.86 -10.44
C TYR A 85 -15.29 11.66 -10.79
N ARG A 86 -14.80 10.43 -10.60
CA ARG A 86 -15.54 9.18 -10.86
C ARG A 86 -16.10 8.56 -9.59
N MET A 87 -15.71 9.06 -8.41
CA MET A 87 -16.17 8.51 -7.16
C MET A 87 -17.69 8.71 -6.97
N PRO A 88 -18.39 7.70 -6.41
CA PRO A 88 -19.75 7.87 -5.93
C PRO A 88 -19.83 8.99 -4.90
N LYS A 89 -20.90 9.79 -4.94
CA LYS A 89 -21.09 10.95 -4.04
C LYS A 89 -21.05 10.57 -2.55
N ASN A 90 -21.50 9.35 -2.22
CA ASN A 90 -21.58 8.85 -0.85
C ASN A 90 -20.27 8.18 -0.38
N SER A 91 -19.27 8.05 -1.25
CA SER A 91 -18.05 7.32 -0.91
C SER A 91 -17.16 8.11 0.07
N ASP A 92 -16.88 7.49 1.22
CA ASP A 92 -16.05 8.04 2.29
C ASP A 92 -14.65 7.40 2.37
N GLY A 93 -14.41 6.34 1.61
CA GLY A 93 -13.14 5.60 1.55
C GLY A 93 -12.00 6.30 0.79
N ARG A 94 -12.32 7.39 0.06
CA ARG A 94 -11.37 8.24 -0.69
C ARG A 94 -10.49 7.42 -1.64
N ASP A 95 -9.21 7.76 -1.76
CA ASP A 95 -8.29 7.21 -2.74
C ASP A 95 -7.81 5.80 -2.41
N ASN A 96 -7.70 5.43 -1.14
CA ASN A 96 -7.31 4.07 -0.76
C ASN A 96 -8.34 3.01 -1.19
N VAL A 97 -9.63 3.30 -0.99
CA VAL A 97 -10.72 2.43 -1.45
C VAL A 97 -10.86 2.49 -2.97
N ALA A 98 -10.83 3.69 -3.56
CA ALA A 98 -10.94 3.85 -5.02
C ALA A 98 -9.81 3.16 -5.81
N LEU A 99 -8.60 3.04 -5.21
CA LEU A 99 -7.42 2.48 -5.87
C LEU A 99 -7.66 1.09 -6.46
N GLN A 100 -8.55 0.28 -5.88
CA GLN A 100 -8.85 -1.06 -6.41
C GLN A 100 -9.47 -0.98 -7.81
N ALA A 101 -10.44 -0.08 -7.99
CA ALA A 101 -11.07 0.17 -9.28
C ALA A 101 -10.15 0.94 -10.24
N VAL A 102 -9.31 1.83 -9.72
CA VAL A 102 -8.29 2.53 -10.52
C VAL A 102 -7.38 1.53 -11.25
N PHE A 103 -6.93 0.47 -10.58
CA PHE A 103 -6.14 -0.57 -11.23
C PHE A 103 -6.92 -1.26 -12.35
N ILE A 104 -8.14 -1.71 -12.09
CA ILE A 104 -8.93 -2.43 -13.10
C ILE A 104 -9.28 -1.54 -14.29
N ASP A 105 -9.70 -0.29 -14.06
CA ASP A 105 -9.99 0.65 -15.13
C ASP A 105 -8.75 0.98 -15.97
N PHE A 106 -7.59 1.08 -15.34
CA PHE A 106 -6.34 1.41 -16.03
C PHE A 106 -5.79 0.22 -16.83
N LEU A 107 -5.91 -0.99 -16.30
CA LEU A 107 -5.54 -2.25 -16.96
C LEU A 107 -6.52 -2.67 -18.06
N GLY A 108 -7.79 -2.26 -17.91
CA GLY A 108 -8.89 -2.67 -18.77
C GLY A 108 -9.73 -3.79 -18.15
N SER A 109 -11.05 -3.63 -18.20
CA SER A 109 -12.02 -4.54 -17.57
C SER A 109 -12.76 -5.43 -18.57
N VAL A 110 -12.24 -5.59 -19.80
CA VAL A 110 -12.99 -6.18 -20.91
C VAL A 110 -13.30 -7.65 -20.65
N GLU A 111 -12.31 -8.43 -20.22
CA GLU A 111 -12.46 -9.88 -19.97
C GLU A 111 -13.32 -10.21 -18.74
N HIS A 112 -13.47 -9.26 -17.82
CA HIS A 112 -14.22 -9.43 -16.57
C HIS A 112 -15.34 -8.39 -16.40
N ARG A 113 -15.96 -7.99 -17.51
CA ARG A 113 -16.84 -6.82 -17.55
C ARG A 113 -18.04 -6.96 -16.61
N ASN A 114 -18.72 -8.10 -16.61
CA ASN A 114 -19.92 -8.29 -15.80
C ASN A 114 -19.58 -8.27 -14.31
N LYS A 115 -18.46 -8.91 -13.93
CA LYS A 115 -17.91 -8.89 -12.57
C LYS A 115 -17.55 -7.47 -12.14
N TYR A 116 -16.86 -6.73 -13.00
CA TYR A 116 -16.53 -5.33 -12.75
C TYR A 116 -17.78 -4.48 -12.51
N LEU A 117 -18.80 -4.61 -13.37
CA LEU A 117 -20.07 -3.88 -13.23
C LEU A 117 -20.78 -4.24 -11.92
N GLN A 118 -20.72 -5.50 -11.48
CA GLN A 118 -21.23 -5.91 -10.18
C GLN A 118 -20.50 -5.19 -9.04
N CYS A 119 -19.17 -5.14 -9.06
CA CYS A 119 -18.40 -4.42 -8.04
C CYS A 119 -18.69 -2.90 -8.07
N MET A 120 -18.87 -2.30 -9.25
CA MET A 120 -19.22 -0.88 -9.36
C MET A 120 -20.64 -0.57 -8.83
N LYS A 121 -21.60 -1.50 -8.95
CA LYS A 121 -22.91 -1.36 -8.28
C LYS A 121 -22.76 -1.25 -6.77
N ILE A 122 -21.89 -2.08 -6.18
CA ILE A 122 -21.58 -2.04 -4.74
C ILE A 122 -20.95 -0.70 -4.38
N TYR A 123 -20.00 -0.23 -5.20
CA TYR A 123 -19.32 1.02 -4.94
C TYR A 123 -20.27 2.21 -4.84
N ASN A 124 -21.30 2.25 -5.69
CA ASN A 124 -22.25 3.36 -5.77
C ASN A 124 -23.01 3.64 -4.46
N TYR A 125 -23.21 2.61 -3.62
CA TYR A 125 -23.87 2.77 -2.32
C TYR A 125 -22.93 2.57 -1.13
N ALA A 126 -21.72 2.05 -1.33
CA ALA A 126 -20.80 1.74 -0.24
C ALA A 126 -20.41 2.99 0.57
N SER A 127 -20.67 2.93 1.87
CA SER A 127 -20.29 3.92 2.87
C SER A 127 -19.89 3.22 4.16
N GLY A 128 -18.93 3.79 4.87
CA GLY A 128 -18.40 3.21 6.10
C GLY A 128 -17.50 2.01 5.84
N PHE A 129 -16.88 1.50 6.90
CA PHE A 129 -15.82 0.50 6.78
C PHE A 129 -16.31 -0.80 6.12
N ASP A 130 -17.38 -1.40 6.64
CA ASP A 130 -17.82 -2.74 6.22
C ASP A 130 -18.22 -2.78 4.73
N GLN A 131 -19.05 -1.83 4.26
CA GLN A 131 -19.47 -1.80 2.86
C GLN A 131 -18.32 -1.48 1.91
N ASN A 132 -17.39 -0.61 2.31
CA ASN A 132 -16.18 -0.36 1.54
C ASN A 132 -15.32 -1.62 1.42
N MET A 133 -15.24 -2.47 2.44
CA MET A 133 -14.49 -3.73 2.37
C MET A 133 -15.15 -4.74 1.44
N VAL A 134 -16.49 -4.79 1.36
CA VAL A 134 -17.20 -5.59 0.36
C VAL A 134 -16.81 -5.16 -1.06
N PHE A 135 -16.82 -3.85 -1.33
CA PHE A 135 -16.37 -3.31 -2.63
C PHE A 135 -14.90 -3.62 -2.92
N VAL A 136 -14.00 -3.38 -1.95
CA VAL A 136 -12.57 -3.67 -2.07
C VAL A 136 -12.38 -5.14 -2.43
N SER A 137 -12.96 -6.05 -1.66
CA SER A 137 -12.81 -7.49 -1.87
C SER A 137 -13.39 -7.96 -3.20
N CYS A 138 -14.51 -7.37 -3.65
CA CYS A 138 -15.06 -7.59 -4.98
C CYS A 138 -14.05 -7.20 -6.09
N MET A 139 -13.45 -6.02 -6.02
CA MET A 139 -12.44 -5.60 -7.00
C MET A 139 -11.15 -6.42 -6.90
N ARG A 140 -10.71 -6.78 -5.69
CA ARG A 140 -9.53 -7.65 -5.49
C ARG A 140 -9.76 -9.05 -6.07
N TYR A 141 -10.99 -9.55 -6.10
CA TYR A 141 -11.32 -10.81 -6.78
C TYR A 141 -10.96 -10.74 -8.26
N ILE A 142 -11.38 -9.68 -8.95
CA ILE A 142 -11.07 -9.46 -10.37
C ILE A 142 -9.56 -9.31 -10.58
N LEU A 143 -8.88 -8.52 -9.76
CA LEU A 143 -7.42 -8.38 -9.84
C LEU A 143 -6.68 -9.71 -9.61
N ASN A 144 -7.23 -10.65 -8.84
CA ASN A 144 -6.64 -11.98 -8.71
C ASN A 144 -6.83 -12.84 -9.96
N LEU A 145 -7.93 -12.65 -10.71
CA LEU A 145 -8.13 -13.32 -12.00
C LEU A 145 -7.20 -12.77 -13.08
N MET A 146 -6.90 -11.46 -13.02
CA MET A 146 -6.01 -10.76 -13.95
C MET A 146 -4.51 -10.92 -13.64
N ASP A 147 -4.16 -11.58 -12.53
CA ASP A 147 -2.77 -11.71 -12.08
C ASP A 147 -1.98 -12.62 -13.02
N GLU A 148 -0.93 -12.08 -13.65
CA GLU A 148 -0.03 -12.83 -14.54
C GLU A 148 0.84 -13.85 -13.76
N THR A 149 0.89 -13.74 -12.43
CA THR A 149 1.74 -14.53 -11.54
C THR A 149 0.98 -15.09 -10.32
N PRO A 150 -0.09 -15.87 -10.53
CA PRO A 150 -0.99 -16.30 -9.44
C PRO A 150 -0.31 -17.21 -8.40
N ASN A 151 0.78 -17.88 -8.78
CA ASN A 151 1.54 -18.78 -7.92
C ASN A 151 2.78 -18.12 -7.27
N ASP A 152 3.08 -16.85 -7.57
CA ASP A 152 4.18 -16.14 -6.93
C ASP A 152 3.78 -15.69 -5.52
N ASN A 153 4.58 -16.00 -4.51
CA ASN A 153 4.26 -15.70 -3.12
C ASN A 153 4.48 -14.23 -2.73
N ASP A 154 5.27 -13.49 -3.50
CA ASP A 154 5.65 -12.12 -3.22
C ASP A 154 4.86 -11.12 -4.05
N TYR A 155 4.51 -11.45 -5.29
CA TYR A 155 3.96 -10.49 -6.25
C TYR A 155 2.63 -10.94 -6.86
N GLN A 156 1.82 -9.94 -7.16
CA GLN A 156 0.90 -9.96 -8.29
C GLN A 156 1.48 -9.09 -9.38
N THR A 157 1.33 -9.54 -10.62
CA THR A 157 1.97 -8.89 -11.77
C THR A 157 0.94 -8.60 -12.84
N PHE A 158 1.03 -7.42 -13.45
CA PHE A 158 0.17 -6.96 -14.53
C PHE A 158 0.98 -6.19 -15.57
N GLU A 159 0.42 -6.09 -16.78
CA GLU A 159 0.99 -5.33 -17.90
C GLU A 159 2.40 -5.80 -18.26
N GLY A 160 2.59 -7.13 -18.37
CA GLY A 160 3.85 -7.75 -18.73
C GLY A 160 4.98 -7.41 -17.77
N GLY A 161 4.69 -7.34 -16.47
CA GLY A 161 5.69 -7.02 -15.45
C GLY A 161 5.82 -5.54 -15.06
N LYS A 162 5.13 -4.62 -15.75
CA LYS A 162 5.26 -3.18 -15.49
C LYS A 162 4.61 -2.76 -14.17
N ILE A 163 3.52 -3.41 -13.78
CA ILE A 163 2.83 -3.14 -12.52
C ILE A 163 2.99 -4.35 -11.62
N LYS A 164 3.46 -4.10 -10.39
CA LYS A 164 3.58 -5.13 -9.36
C LYS A 164 2.90 -4.68 -8.07
N ILE A 165 2.19 -5.61 -7.44
CA ILE A 165 1.62 -5.43 -6.10
C ILE A 165 2.25 -6.49 -5.20
N LEU A 166 2.97 -6.06 -4.16
CA LEU A 166 3.52 -6.99 -3.18
C LEU A 166 2.40 -7.59 -2.33
N ARG A 167 2.40 -8.91 -2.22
CA ARG A 167 1.42 -9.65 -1.40
C ARG A 167 1.62 -9.36 0.08
N ARG A 168 0.53 -9.51 0.84
CA ARG A 168 0.46 -9.21 2.29
C ARG A 168 1.42 -10.00 3.19
N LYS A 169 1.95 -11.15 2.74
CA LYS A 169 2.94 -11.96 3.47
C LYS A 169 4.37 -11.73 2.97
N SER A 170 4.55 -10.94 1.92
CA SER A 170 5.88 -10.67 1.38
C SER A 170 6.75 -9.91 2.38
N LYS A 171 7.98 -10.40 2.53
CA LYS A 171 9.06 -9.72 3.28
C LYS A 171 9.69 -8.57 2.48
N LYS A 172 9.36 -8.44 1.20
CA LYS A 172 9.90 -7.39 0.31
C LYS A 172 9.19 -6.04 0.46
N ARG A 173 8.18 -5.95 1.33
CA ARG A 173 7.49 -4.68 1.63
C ARG A 173 8.37 -3.79 2.50
N TRP A 174 8.31 -2.49 2.25
CA TRP A 174 9.05 -1.49 3.03
C TRP A 174 8.25 -0.93 4.22
N SER A 175 6.94 -1.15 4.26
CA SER A 175 6.05 -0.55 5.24
C SER A 175 4.88 -1.47 5.59
N ARG A 176 4.41 -1.36 6.84
CA ARG A 176 3.14 -1.92 7.32
C ARG A 176 2.54 -1.06 8.41
N ASP A 177 1.28 -1.29 8.73
CA ASP A 177 0.64 -0.68 9.89
C ASP A 177 1.34 -1.13 11.19
N GLY A 178 1.87 -0.17 11.96
CA GLY A 178 2.69 -0.45 13.13
C GLY A 178 1.90 -1.07 14.29
N TRP A 179 0.61 -0.72 14.43
CA TRP A 179 -0.24 -1.20 15.52
C TRP A 179 -0.49 -2.70 15.49
N LEU A 180 -0.30 -3.38 14.35
CA LEU A 180 -0.44 -4.84 14.22
C LEU A 180 0.44 -5.64 15.18
N THR A 181 1.58 -5.06 15.57
CA THR A 181 2.54 -5.69 16.50
C THR A 181 2.75 -4.83 17.74
N GLY A 182 1.77 -3.99 18.08
CA GLY A 182 1.91 -3.04 19.18
C GLY A 182 3.09 -2.09 18.99
N TRP A 183 3.37 -1.70 17.74
CA TRP A 183 4.48 -0.84 17.33
C TRP A 183 5.87 -1.44 17.49
N ALA A 184 5.97 -2.71 17.89
CA ALA A 184 7.23 -3.43 17.86
C ALA A 184 7.71 -3.62 16.41
N PHE A 185 9.02 -3.64 16.23
CA PHE A 185 9.67 -3.82 14.94
C PHE A 185 10.86 -4.77 15.05
N CYS A 186 11.30 -5.30 13.91
CA CYS A 186 12.52 -6.10 13.82
C CYS A 186 13.54 -5.48 12.84
N ASN A 187 14.68 -6.16 12.67
CA ASN A 187 15.78 -5.66 11.85
C ASN A 187 15.51 -5.61 10.35
N ASP A 188 14.46 -6.27 9.85
CA ASP A 188 14.15 -6.35 8.41
C ASP A 188 13.15 -5.28 7.95
N GLU A 189 12.60 -4.50 8.89
CA GLU A 189 11.52 -3.54 8.62
C GLU A 189 12.09 -2.14 8.49
N LEU A 190 11.59 -1.33 7.55
CA LEU A 190 12.03 0.06 7.35
C LEU A 190 11.04 1.06 7.92
N PHE A 191 9.77 0.97 7.54
CA PHE A 191 8.73 1.93 7.92
C PHE A 191 7.57 1.30 8.71
N HIS A 192 7.00 2.09 9.62
CA HIS A 192 5.66 1.88 10.15
C HIS A 192 4.72 2.97 9.64
N HIS A 193 3.54 2.57 9.20
CA HIS A 193 2.40 3.43 8.91
C HIS A 193 1.50 3.58 10.16
N ALA A 194 0.61 4.58 10.13
CA ALA A 194 -0.38 4.94 11.14
C ALA A 194 0.16 5.64 12.40
N TRP A 195 1.34 6.28 12.33
CA TRP A 195 1.87 7.15 13.39
C TRP A 195 1.14 8.50 13.49
N LYS A 196 -0.17 8.43 13.76
CA LYS A 196 -1.02 9.59 14.00
C LYS A 196 -0.68 10.18 15.37
N GLN A 197 -0.68 11.51 15.48
CA GLN A 197 -0.37 12.20 16.73
C GLN A 197 -1.18 11.70 17.93
N ASN A 198 -2.47 11.40 17.72
CA ASN A 198 -3.34 10.88 18.77
C ASN A 198 -2.98 9.46 19.21
N GLU A 199 -2.47 8.62 18.30
CA GLU A 199 -2.00 7.27 18.65
C GLU A 199 -0.69 7.34 19.44
N ILE A 200 0.23 8.22 19.03
CA ILE A 200 1.51 8.43 19.72
C ILE A 200 1.29 8.95 21.15
N LYS A 201 0.30 9.82 21.38
CA LYS A 201 -0.02 10.36 22.71
C LYS A 201 -0.61 9.32 23.67
N LYS A 202 -1.33 8.32 23.15
CA LYS A 202 -2.04 7.32 23.97
C LYS A 202 -1.17 6.14 24.38
N ARG A 203 -0.03 5.93 23.73
CA ARG A 203 0.76 4.71 23.85
C ARG A 203 2.19 5.04 24.23
N LYS A 204 2.88 4.04 24.79
CA LYS A 204 4.32 4.11 24.95
C LYS A 204 4.95 4.32 23.56
N ASN A 205 5.77 5.36 23.44
CA ASN A 205 6.37 5.74 22.17
C ASN A 205 7.58 4.82 21.87
N VAL A 206 7.72 4.41 20.60
CA VAL A 206 8.88 3.65 20.12
C VAL A 206 10.17 4.46 20.33
N PHE A 207 10.08 5.78 20.13
CA PHE A 207 11.20 6.70 20.35
C PHE A 207 11.15 7.30 21.74
N LYS A 208 12.29 7.29 22.44
CA LYS A 208 12.42 7.92 23.76
C LYS A 208 12.33 9.44 23.67
N LYS A 209 12.77 10.00 22.54
CA LYS A 209 12.88 11.45 22.31
C LYS A 209 12.42 11.79 20.91
N ARG A 210 12.07 13.06 20.71
CA ARG A 210 11.81 13.61 19.37
C ARG A 210 13.06 13.46 18.51
N PHE A 211 12.90 12.98 17.28
CA PHE A 211 13.99 12.97 16.30
C PHE A 211 14.43 14.40 15.98
N LEU A 212 15.72 14.66 16.18
CA LEU A 212 16.37 15.92 15.83
C LEU A 212 17.42 15.62 14.76
N SER A 213 17.17 16.06 13.54
CA SER A 213 18.11 15.86 12.43
C SER A 213 19.43 16.61 12.68
N ASN A 214 20.55 15.94 12.46
CA ASN A 214 21.86 16.57 12.45
C ASN A 214 22.61 16.11 11.20
N GLU A 215 22.89 17.03 10.28
CA GLU A 215 23.48 16.71 8.98
C GLU A 215 24.85 16.03 9.10
N THR A 216 25.68 16.47 10.04
CA THR A 216 27.02 15.90 10.25
C THR A 216 26.92 14.45 10.72
N ILE A 217 26.03 14.17 11.68
CA ILE A 217 25.81 12.81 12.20
C ILE A 217 25.15 11.93 11.13
N CYS A 218 24.17 12.45 10.38
CA CYS A 218 23.48 11.72 9.31
C CYS A 218 24.43 11.30 8.17
N ARG A 219 25.47 12.08 7.88
CA ARG A 219 26.51 11.74 6.88
C ARG A 219 27.56 10.77 7.42
N GLY A 220 27.68 10.64 8.74
CA GLY A 220 28.65 9.77 9.40
C GLY A 220 28.17 8.33 9.57
N SER A 221 29.10 7.43 9.88
CA SER A 221 28.78 6.01 10.17
C SER A 221 27.91 5.81 11.42
N GLY A 222 27.82 6.83 12.29
CA GLY A 222 27.01 6.82 13.51
C GLY A 222 25.57 7.31 13.34
N PHE A 223 25.05 7.50 12.12
CA PHE A 223 23.72 8.07 11.87
C PHE A 223 22.59 7.37 12.64
N PHE A 224 22.68 6.04 12.79
CA PHE A 224 21.68 5.22 13.48
C PHE A 224 21.51 5.60 14.96
N LYS A 225 22.51 6.26 15.58
CA LYS A 225 22.43 6.75 16.96
C LYS A 225 21.41 7.87 17.13
N LEU A 226 20.99 8.53 16.05
CA LEU A 226 19.91 9.53 16.09
C LEU A 226 18.53 8.88 16.29
N TRP A 227 18.40 7.58 16.02
CA TRP A 227 17.20 6.81 16.31
C TRP A 227 17.26 6.27 17.75
N ASP A 228 17.00 7.12 18.75
CA ASP A 228 16.95 6.71 20.17
C ASP A 228 15.62 6.01 20.49
N TYR A 229 15.54 4.73 20.14
CA TYR A 229 14.39 3.87 20.42
C TYR A 229 14.45 3.24 21.82
N ASP A 230 13.29 2.94 22.38
CA ASP A 230 13.18 2.01 23.49
C ASP A 230 13.35 0.58 22.96
N ASN A 231 14.45 -0.08 23.40
CA ASN A 231 14.83 -1.42 22.95
C ASN A 231 13.76 -2.48 23.23
N SER A 232 12.79 -2.24 24.13
CA SER A 232 11.68 -3.16 24.35
C SER A 232 10.75 -3.32 23.13
N PHE A 233 10.74 -2.36 22.21
CA PHE A 233 10.01 -2.45 20.93
C PHE A 233 10.78 -3.22 19.85
N ARG A 234 12.10 -3.40 20.00
CA ARG A 234 12.88 -4.22 19.07
C ARG A 234 12.68 -5.69 19.42
N LYS A 235 12.14 -6.46 18.49
CA LYS A 235 11.85 -7.88 18.65
C LYS A 235 12.57 -8.71 17.61
N ASP A 236 12.64 -10.02 17.86
CA ASP A 236 13.08 -10.99 16.86
C ASP A 236 12.15 -10.98 15.63
N CYS A 237 12.74 -11.10 14.43
CA CYS A 237 11.97 -11.02 13.19
C CYS A 237 10.99 -12.17 13.03
N LYS A 238 11.28 -13.38 13.52
CA LYS A 238 10.35 -14.50 13.46
C LYS A 238 9.07 -14.17 14.22
N ASN A 239 9.18 -13.66 15.44
CA ASN A 239 8.02 -13.29 16.25
C ASN A 239 7.16 -12.20 15.59
N ILE A 240 7.79 -11.21 14.96
CA ILE A 240 7.08 -10.16 14.21
C ILE A 240 6.36 -10.75 13.00
N TYR A 241 7.03 -11.57 12.19
CA TYR A 241 6.44 -12.17 11.01
C TYR A 241 5.33 -13.17 11.35
N ASP A 242 5.49 -13.99 12.39
CA ASP A 242 4.44 -14.90 12.89
C ASP A 242 3.19 -14.11 13.35
N SER A 243 3.37 -12.91 13.91
CA SER A 243 2.25 -12.02 14.23
C SER A 243 1.58 -11.47 12.97
N ILE A 244 2.36 -10.96 12.01
CA ILE A 244 1.84 -10.44 10.73
C ILE A 244 1.08 -11.51 9.97
N GLU A 245 1.60 -12.74 9.95
CA GLU A 245 0.99 -13.89 9.29
C GLU A 245 -0.37 -14.22 9.90
N ARG A 246 -0.49 -14.25 11.24
CA ARG A 246 -1.78 -14.47 11.91
C ARG A 246 -2.82 -13.40 11.55
N TYR A 247 -2.42 -12.12 11.43
CA TYR A 247 -3.34 -11.07 10.96
C TYR A 247 -3.73 -11.27 9.50
N ALA A 248 -2.77 -11.61 8.64
CA ALA A 248 -3.03 -11.90 7.23
C ALA A 248 -4.00 -13.08 7.06
N ASP A 249 -3.83 -14.16 7.82
CA ASP A 249 -4.68 -15.34 7.77
C ASP A 249 -6.06 -15.06 8.36
N SER A 250 -6.14 -14.32 9.47
CA SER A 250 -7.42 -13.88 10.02
C SER A 250 -8.21 -13.01 9.03
N SER A 251 -7.53 -12.11 8.30
CA SER A 251 -8.15 -11.28 7.26
C SER A 251 -8.73 -12.08 6.08
N TYR A 252 -8.28 -13.33 5.88
CA TYR A 252 -8.78 -14.20 4.83
C TYR A 252 -10.25 -14.59 5.04
N ASN A 253 -10.64 -14.83 6.29
CA ASN A 253 -12.03 -15.19 6.61
C ASN A 253 -12.99 -14.03 6.36
N TYR A 254 -12.58 -12.79 6.70
CA TYR A 254 -13.36 -11.59 6.37
C TYR A 254 -13.52 -11.43 4.86
N TYR A 255 -12.46 -11.63 4.10
CA TYR A 255 -12.54 -11.63 2.64
C TYR A 255 -13.54 -12.63 2.10
N LEU A 256 -13.52 -13.89 2.56
CA LEU A 256 -14.46 -14.89 2.06
C LEU A 256 -15.91 -14.46 2.30
N LYS A 257 -16.19 -13.88 3.47
CA LYS A 257 -17.52 -13.31 3.79
C LYS A 257 -17.87 -12.17 2.83
N GLU A 258 -16.96 -11.23 2.62
CA GLU A 258 -17.14 -10.09 1.72
C GLU A 258 -17.35 -10.52 0.26
N ILE A 259 -16.67 -11.59 -0.19
CA ILE A 259 -16.88 -12.19 -1.51
C ILE A 259 -18.29 -12.76 -1.64
N ILE A 260 -18.76 -13.50 -0.63
CA ILE A 260 -20.13 -14.03 -0.62
C ILE A 260 -21.14 -12.88 -0.67
N GLU A 261 -20.93 -11.84 0.15
CA GLU A 261 -21.80 -10.67 0.24
C GLU A 261 -21.83 -9.88 -1.07
N SER A 262 -20.70 -9.77 -1.78
CA SER A 262 -20.62 -9.11 -3.08
C SER A 262 -21.36 -9.84 -4.21
N ASN A 263 -21.69 -11.12 -4.01
CA ASN A 263 -22.21 -12.04 -5.04
C ASN A 263 -21.30 -12.20 -6.28
N ILE A 264 -20.04 -11.78 -6.22
CA ILE A 264 -19.15 -11.73 -7.40
C ILE A 264 -18.91 -13.10 -8.04
N THR A 265 -18.89 -14.17 -7.24
CA THR A 265 -18.68 -15.55 -7.71
C THR A 265 -19.88 -16.14 -8.44
N LYS A 266 -21.06 -15.50 -8.35
CA LYS A 266 -22.29 -15.91 -9.05
C LYS A 266 -22.45 -15.20 -10.40
N ILE A 267 -21.55 -14.28 -10.74
CA ILE A 267 -21.61 -13.51 -11.98
C ILE A 267 -20.88 -14.27 -13.08
N GLU A 268 -21.61 -14.67 -14.11
CA GLU A 268 -21.06 -15.24 -15.35
C GLU A 268 -20.45 -14.14 -16.24
N GLU A 269 -19.47 -14.50 -17.08
CA GLU A 269 -18.86 -13.57 -18.05
C GLU A 269 -19.72 -13.37 -19.29
#